data_AF-A0A8H4PWU4-F1
#
_entry.id   AF-A0A8H4PWU4-F1
#
_cell.length_a   1.000
_cell.length_b   1.000
_cell.length_c   1.000
_cell.angle_alpha   90.00
_cell.angle_beta   90.00
_cell.angle_gamma   90.00
#
_symmetry.space_group_name_H-M   'P 1'
#
loop_
_entity.id
_entity.type
_entity.pdbx_description
1 polymer ?
#
loop_
_entity_poly.entity_id
_entity_poly.type
_entity_poly.pdbx_seq_one_letter_code
_entity_poly.pdbx_strand_id
1 'polypeptide(L)'
;MLLSLSSLGGHHRTRTNIGLCLIAALFLVASLGFLISNSIGESLRGVGLYSLSPSPSHADHFRLSGPTPQLTADDRYTDVIINLNTSDPHPPSGLNFANLRYAVFLPTYVDHFSLAVDFFQSLRCLCLDHAEINFYVIVSDTAEARDFRQQLDNLKPCEHSFGRWGVPRSNVGGPIPHVNILNIYDLLPDQLKSPDVTPSDTSKVLERHGKYAYQSVKKMAPAVLIDYDYGLWIDSESIAVRPFRFRETFEAAIRVPTVWRSRMCNTDMMRDLMANAAKVLGRSVDSFGPAAWLLESTQWIIEKAVIMDMVQHVEAAHDRPFWAIYSENGLPFEILLYNLHIWARKMETVDTIFSKYMVLETEREMLRFGIAPAFPEIEFQMGTGFLERSSSLLKHASVQPQLSAFLRRYGQRLWRLEDLDIAAPDVLQRMLLDTPLDLLVSGATPLHRWWKEMEENKLVSRRRA
;
A
#
# COMPACT_ATOMS: atom_id res chain seq x y z
N MET A 1 23.83 -21.94 -44.09
CA MET A 1 23.38 -22.64 -45.32
C MET A 1 22.33 -21.75 -46.00
N LEU A 2 22.14 -21.87 -47.32
CA LEU A 2 21.35 -20.99 -48.22
C LEU A 2 20.05 -20.41 -47.59
N LEU A 3 19.78 -19.10 -47.68
CA LEU A 3 18.95 -18.40 -48.71
C LEU A 3 17.49 -18.92 -48.77
N SER A 4 16.43 -18.10 -48.92
CA SER A 4 16.33 -16.94 -49.82
C SER A 4 15.17 -15.97 -49.49
N LEU A 5 15.36 -14.71 -49.90
CA LEU A 5 14.46 -13.65 -50.43
C LEU A 5 12.95 -13.92 -50.68
N SER A 6 12.06 -12.93 -50.85
CA SER A 6 11.93 -11.51 -50.37
C SER A 6 10.65 -10.86 -50.95
N SER A 7 10.21 -9.74 -50.33
CA SER A 7 9.58 -8.54 -50.95
C SER A 7 8.37 -8.62 -51.90
N LEU A 8 7.31 -7.87 -51.55
CA LEU A 8 6.46 -6.92 -52.34
C LEU A 8 5.04 -6.93 -51.69
N GLY A 9 4.29 -5.84 -51.51
CA GLY A 9 4.23 -4.54 -52.19
C GLY A 9 3.08 -4.54 -53.21
N GLY A 10 2.00 -3.76 -53.10
CA GLY A 10 1.58 -2.78 -52.08
C GLY A 10 0.25 -2.08 -52.47
N HIS A 11 -0.07 -0.95 -51.82
CA HIS A 11 -1.11 0.04 -52.18
C HIS A 11 -2.64 -0.28 -52.08
N HIS A 12 -3.26 0.48 -51.15
CA HIS A 12 -4.46 1.34 -51.33
C HIS A 12 -5.91 0.79 -51.39
N ARG A 13 -6.75 1.46 -50.56
CA ARG A 13 -8.20 1.75 -50.70
C ARG A 13 -9.15 0.53 -50.53
N THR A 14 -10.34 0.63 -49.94
CA THR A 14 -11.04 1.78 -49.31
C THR A 14 -11.98 1.33 -48.17
N ARG A 15 -12.57 2.30 -47.46
CA ARG A 15 -13.83 2.19 -46.68
C ARG A 15 -14.96 1.54 -47.55
N THR A 16 -16.09 1.02 -47.06
CA THR A 16 -16.85 1.33 -45.82
C THR A 16 -17.92 0.23 -45.56
N ASN A 17 -18.45 0.17 -44.33
CA ASN A 17 -19.82 -0.22 -43.90
C ASN A 17 -20.63 -1.32 -44.63
N ILE A 18 -21.16 -2.26 -43.83
CA ILE A 18 -22.59 -2.68 -43.65
C ILE A 18 -22.58 -4.02 -42.88
N GLY A 19 -23.49 -4.35 -41.95
CA GLY A 19 -24.59 -3.54 -41.40
C GLY A 19 -25.84 -4.37 -41.09
N LEU A 20 -25.88 -4.97 -39.89
CA LEU A 20 -27.02 -5.62 -39.21
C LEU A 20 -27.52 -7.02 -39.68
N CYS A 21 -28.04 -7.73 -38.67
CA CYS A 21 -29.10 -8.77 -38.67
C CYS A 21 -28.90 -10.14 -39.36
N LEU A 22 -28.80 -11.18 -38.52
CA LEU A 22 -29.57 -12.45 -38.53
C LEU A 22 -29.25 -13.19 -37.20
N ILE A 23 -30.02 -14.11 -36.60
CA ILE A 23 -31.47 -14.30 -36.37
C ILE A 23 -31.61 -15.45 -35.32
N ALA A 24 -32.82 -15.73 -34.78
CA ALA A 24 -33.15 -16.83 -33.83
C ALA A 24 -32.55 -16.69 -32.40
N ALA A 25 -33.29 -16.59 -31.29
CA ALA A 25 -34.71 -16.77 -30.93
C ALA A 25 -35.22 -18.21 -30.72
N LEU A 26 -35.51 -18.53 -29.44
CA LEU A 26 -36.58 -19.38 -28.84
C LEU A 26 -36.32 -19.37 -27.30
N PHE A 27 -37.20 -19.03 -26.34
CA PHE A 27 -38.64 -19.24 -26.09
C PHE A 27 -39.02 -20.74 -25.93
N LEU A 28 -39.90 -21.21 -25.03
CA LEU A 28 -40.68 -20.66 -23.88
C LEU A 28 -40.86 -21.83 -22.84
N VAL A 29 -41.67 -21.88 -21.77
CA VAL A 29 -42.91 -21.18 -21.32
C VAL A 29 -42.95 -21.13 -19.77
N ALA A 30 -43.84 -20.31 -19.18
CA ALA A 30 -44.25 -20.38 -17.76
C ALA A 30 -45.32 -21.49 -17.52
N SER A 31 -45.88 -21.73 -16.31
CA SER A 31 -47.01 -20.94 -15.77
C SER A 31 -47.60 -21.50 -14.43
N LEU A 32 -48.09 -20.61 -13.54
CA LEU A 32 -49.05 -20.82 -12.40
C LEU A 32 -48.67 -21.82 -11.27
N GLY A 33 -49.17 -21.74 -10.02
CA GLY A 33 -49.92 -20.66 -9.32
C GLY A 33 -50.72 -21.11 -8.06
N PHE A 34 -50.68 -20.30 -6.98
CA PHE A 34 -51.66 -20.18 -5.85
C PHE A 34 -51.94 -21.35 -4.85
N LEU A 35 -51.65 -21.16 -3.53
CA LEU A 35 -52.63 -21.09 -2.38
C LEU A 35 -52.06 -21.30 -0.93
N ILE A 36 -52.10 -20.23 -0.12
CA ILE A 36 -52.52 -20.06 1.30
C ILE A 36 -52.62 -21.32 2.24
N SER A 37 -51.95 -21.31 3.42
CA SER A 37 -52.60 -21.14 4.77
C SER A 37 -51.66 -21.32 6.01
N ASN A 38 -52.13 -20.81 7.15
CA ASN A 38 -51.52 -20.65 8.49
C ASN A 38 -51.19 -21.94 9.28
N SER A 39 -50.30 -21.81 10.27
CA SER A 39 -50.61 -22.26 11.65
C SER A 39 -49.79 -21.51 12.72
N ILE A 40 -50.26 -21.54 13.98
CA ILE A 40 -49.67 -20.93 15.19
C ILE A 40 -49.38 -22.06 16.21
N GLY A 41 -48.36 -21.93 17.06
CA GLY A 41 -48.09 -22.88 18.15
C GLY A 41 -47.11 -22.35 19.20
N GLU A 42 -47.38 -22.61 20.48
CA GLU A 42 -46.61 -22.14 21.64
C GLU A 42 -45.67 -23.23 22.20
N SER A 43 -44.70 -22.86 23.06
CA SER A 43 -44.71 -23.23 24.50
C SER A 43 -43.33 -23.36 25.19
N LEU A 44 -43.11 -22.48 26.17
CA LEU A 44 -42.55 -22.67 27.52
C LEU A 44 -41.33 -23.60 27.83
N ARG A 45 -40.33 -22.96 28.47
CA ARG A 45 -39.62 -23.37 29.73
C ARG A 45 -38.84 -24.69 29.81
N GLY A 46 -37.55 -24.57 30.13
CA GLY A 46 -36.76 -25.60 30.84
C GLY A 46 -35.69 -24.95 31.72
N VAL A 47 -35.57 -25.37 32.99
CA VAL A 47 -34.59 -24.84 33.97
C VAL A 47 -33.51 -25.88 34.25
N GLY A 48 -32.24 -25.46 34.32
CA GLY A 48 -31.11 -26.36 34.63
C GLY A 48 -29.90 -25.61 35.20
N LEU A 49 -29.86 -25.47 36.53
CA LEU A 49 -28.67 -25.01 37.27
C LEU A 49 -27.77 -26.21 37.59
N TYR A 50 -26.47 -26.12 37.30
CA TYR A 50 -25.43 -26.94 37.93
C TYR A 50 -24.13 -26.16 38.15
N SER A 51 -23.24 -26.70 38.98
CA SER A 51 -22.24 -25.96 39.76
C SER A 51 -20.79 -26.23 39.33
N LEU A 52 -19.98 -25.17 39.38
CA LEU A 52 -18.61 -25.07 39.93
C LEU A 52 -18.06 -26.35 40.63
N SER A 53 -16.80 -26.81 40.46
CA SER A 53 -15.64 -26.31 39.66
C SER A 53 -14.70 -27.48 39.18
N PRO A 54 -13.33 -27.47 39.21
CA PRO A 54 -12.58 -27.83 37.99
C PRO A 54 -11.56 -28.99 38.12
N SER A 55 -11.02 -29.45 36.98
CA SER A 55 -9.75 -30.21 36.91
C SER A 55 -9.01 -29.91 35.58
N PRO A 56 -7.68 -29.79 35.57
CA PRO A 56 -6.89 -29.48 34.36
C PRO A 56 -6.42 -30.74 33.60
N SER A 57 -5.73 -30.51 32.47
CA SER A 57 -5.25 -31.49 31.46
C SER A 57 -6.40 -32.22 30.72
N HIS A 58 -6.36 -32.40 29.39
CA HIS A 58 -5.21 -32.44 28.47
C HIS A 58 -5.17 -31.32 27.42
N ALA A 59 -4.02 -31.21 26.74
CA ALA A 59 -3.87 -30.40 25.54
C ALA A 59 -4.25 -31.23 24.31
N ASP A 60 -5.29 -30.81 23.58
CA ASP A 60 -5.72 -31.43 22.33
C ASP A 60 -6.08 -30.37 21.27
N HIS A 61 -5.41 -30.46 20.13
CA HIS A 61 -5.76 -29.92 18.80
C HIS A 61 -6.63 -28.65 18.70
N PHE A 62 -5.98 -27.48 18.60
CA PHE A 62 -6.57 -26.29 17.96
C PHE A 62 -6.89 -26.58 16.47
N ARG A 63 -8.13 -26.94 16.16
CA ARG A 63 -8.63 -26.99 14.77
C ARG A 63 -8.97 -25.57 14.29
N LEU A 64 -8.05 -24.95 13.56
CA LEU A 64 -8.29 -23.70 12.84
C LEU A 64 -9.19 -23.94 11.61
N SER A 65 -10.50 -23.93 11.84
CA SER A 65 -11.51 -23.97 10.77
C SER A 65 -12.77 -23.14 11.13
N GLY A 66 -12.56 -21.87 11.51
CA GLY A 66 -13.65 -20.89 11.55
C GLY A 66 -13.98 -20.41 10.14
N PRO A 67 -15.27 -20.26 9.77
CA PRO A 67 -15.64 -19.75 8.44
C PRO A 67 -15.17 -18.31 8.24
N THR A 68 -15.02 -17.92 6.96
CA THR A 68 -14.92 -16.52 6.54
C THR A 68 -16.14 -15.73 7.07
N PRO A 69 -16.00 -14.46 7.51
CA PRO A 69 -17.14 -13.65 7.92
C PRO A 69 -18.15 -13.62 6.77
N GLN A 70 -19.33 -14.17 7.01
CA GLN A 70 -20.43 -14.14 6.05
C GLN A 70 -21.23 -12.86 6.27
N LEU A 71 -21.82 -12.32 5.20
CA LEU A 71 -23.00 -11.47 5.38
C LEU A 71 -24.08 -12.32 6.08
N THR A 72 -24.61 -11.79 7.18
CA THR A 72 -25.91 -12.22 7.69
C THR A 72 -27.02 -11.65 6.81
N ALA A 73 -28.26 -12.13 6.97
CA ALA A 73 -29.41 -11.67 6.20
C ALA A 73 -29.87 -10.23 6.54
N ASP A 74 -29.11 -9.52 7.36
CA ASP A 74 -29.36 -8.18 7.89
C ASP A 74 -28.07 -7.33 7.96
N ASP A 75 -27.12 -7.57 7.05
CA ASP A 75 -25.88 -6.80 6.82
C ASP A 75 -24.92 -6.67 8.03
N ARG A 76 -24.99 -7.60 8.99
CA ARG A 76 -24.14 -7.62 10.19
C ARG A 76 -23.07 -8.71 10.15
N TYR A 77 -21.82 -8.33 9.90
CA TYR A 77 -20.68 -9.25 10.00
C TYR A 77 -20.54 -9.78 11.44
N THR A 78 -20.44 -11.12 11.57
CA THR A 78 -20.21 -11.78 12.86
C THR A 78 -18.72 -12.03 13.09
N ASP A 79 -18.24 -11.59 14.25
CA ASP A 79 -16.82 -11.58 14.62
C ASP A 79 -16.37 -12.94 15.19
N VAL A 80 -15.13 -13.33 14.88
CA VAL A 80 -14.41 -14.41 15.56
C VAL A 80 -13.05 -13.88 15.97
N ILE A 81 -12.95 -13.46 17.22
CA ILE A 81 -11.74 -12.88 17.80
C ILE A 81 -10.66 -13.96 17.89
N ILE A 82 -9.71 -13.93 16.95
CA ILE A 82 -8.37 -14.50 17.17
C ILE A 82 -7.71 -13.65 18.27
N ASN A 83 -7.16 -14.29 19.30
CA ASN A 83 -6.63 -13.65 20.52
C ASN A 83 -5.36 -12.81 20.28
N LEU A 84 -5.50 -11.71 19.54
CA LEU A 84 -4.53 -10.62 19.49
C LEU A 84 -4.90 -9.60 20.57
N ASN A 85 -3.91 -9.14 21.34
CA ASN A 85 -4.14 -8.05 22.28
C ASN A 85 -4.43 -6.76 21.49
N THR A 86 -5.68 -6.31 21.57
CA THR A 86 -6.21 -5.10 20.89
C THR A 86 -6.31 -3.91 21.84
N SER A 87 -5.58 -3.92 22.95
CA SER A 87 -5.41 -2.74 23.82
C SER A 87 -4.93 -1.53 23.03
N ASP A 88 -5.49 -0.36 23.33
CA ASP A 88 -5.05 0.94 22.77
C ASP A 88 -3.52 1.12 22.88
N PRO A 89 -2.90 1.86 21.94
CA PRO A 89 -1.46 1.91 21.83
C PRO A 89 -0.83 2.52 23.09
N HIS A 90 0.27 1.91 23.52
CA HIS A 90 1.23 2.53 24.43
C HIS A 90 2.37 3.09 23.58
N PRO A 91 2.25 4.31 23.00
CA PRO A 91 3.36 4.93 22.29
C PRO A 91 4.53 5.11 23.28
N PRO A 92 5.80 4.84 22.89
CA PRO A 92 6.91 4.89 23.82
C PRO A 92 7.05 6.27 24.48
N SER A 93 6.80 6.32 25.79
CA SER A 93 6.81 7.54 26.58
C SER A 93 8.23 8.11 26.66
N GLY A 94 8.48 9.24 25.98
CA GLY A 94 9.77 9.92 25.98
C GLY A 94 10.50 9.97 24.63
N LEU A 95 9.91 9.49 23.53
CA LEU A 95 10.48 9.68 22.18
C LEU A 95 10.64 11.18 21.86
N ASN A 96 11.90 11.61 21.67
CA ASN A 96 12.22 12.96 21.18
C ASN A 96 12.34 12.96 19.65
N PHE A 97 11.24 13.27 18.98
CA PHE A 97 11.14 13.30 17.51
C PHE A 97 12.09 14.28 16.81
N ALA A 98 12.61 15.29 17.53
CA ALA A 98 13.57 16.25 16.98
C ALA A 98 14.99 15.67 16.78
N ASN A 99 15.32 14.56 17.45
CA ASN A 99 16.62 13.90 17.36
C ASN A 99 16.63 12.68 16.42
N LEU A 100 15.48 12.30 15.85
CA LEU A 100 15.34 11.14 14.97
C LEU A 100 15.77 11.47 13.55
N ARG A 101 16.43 10.51 12.90
CA ARG A 101 16.97 10.62 11.55
C ARG A 101 16.00 9.95 10.57
N TYR A 102 15.46 10.74 9.66
CA TYR A 102 14.44 10.31 8.71
C TYR A 102 15.03 10.09 7.33
N ALA A 103 14.65 8.97 6.70
CA ALA A 103 15.06 8.60 5.34
C ALA A 103 13.85 8.28 4.45
N VAL A 104 13.96 8.57 3.16
CA VAL A 104 12.96 8.22 2.14
C VAL A 104 13.65 7.46 1.02
N PHE A 105 13.19 6.24 0.76
CA PHE A 105 13.73 5.31 -0.23
C PHE A 105 12.77 5.22 -1.41
N LEU A 106 13.13 5.86 -2.52
CA LEU A 106 12.33 5.94 -3.75
C LEU A 106 13.03 5.13 -4.85
N PRO A 107 12.69 3.84 -5.05
CA PRO A 107 13.15 3.09 -6.21
C PRO A 107 12.49 3.64 -7.48
N THR A 108 13.26 3.76 -8.56
CA THR A 108 12.76 4.28 -9.84
C THR A 108 13.51 3.65 -11.02
N TYR A 109 13.05 3.96 -12.22
CA TYR A 109 13.64 3.59 -13.51
C TYR A 109 13.19 4.59 -14.58
N VAL A 110 13.85 4.60 -15.74
CA VAL A 110 13.77 5.68 -16.74
C VAL A 110 12.36 6.14 -17.11
N ASP A 111 11.41 5.21 -17.32
CA ASP A 111 10.03 5.56 -17.71
C ASP A 111 9.26 6.32 -16.61
N HIS A 112 9.66 6.17 -15.35
CA HIS A 112 9.04 6.77 -14.18
C HIS A 112 9.76 8.04 -13.69
N PHE A 113 10.81 8.49 -14.39
CA PHE A 113 11.58 9.68 -14.01
C PHE A 113 10.74 10.95 -13.97
N SER A 114 9.84 11.14 -14.93
CA SER A 114 8.91 12.28 -14.97
C SER A 114 8.02 12.35 -13.72
N LEU A 115 7.57 11.20 -13.23
CA LEU A 115 6.70 11.06 -12.06
C LEU A 115 7.47 11.40 -10.78
N ALA A 116 8.68 10.88 -10.64
CA ALA A 116 9.57 11.20 -9.53
C ALA A 116 10.04 12.68 -9.56
N VAL A 117 10.18 13.30 -10.74
CA VAL A 117 10.47 14.73 -10.88
C VAL A 117 9.27 15.58 -10.46
N ASP A 118 8.04 15.24 -10.86
CA ASP A 118 6.82 15.91 -10.38
C ASP A 118 6.64 15.73 -8.85
N PHE A 119 7.00 14.56 -8.29
CA PHE A 119 7.09 14.36 -6.83
C PHE A 119 8.04 15.37 -6.19
N PHE A 120 9.32 15.44 -6.60
CA PHE A 120 10.29 16.38 -6.03
C PHE A 120 9.93 17.85 -6.29
N GLN A 121 9.26 18.17 -7.40
CA GLN A 121 8.70 19.50 -7.65
C GLN A 121 7.60 19.86 -6.64
N SER A 122 6.71 18.93 -6.30
CA SER A 122 5.68 19.12 -5.28
C SER A 122 6.29 19.25 -3.88
N LEU A 123 7.30 18.44 -3.54
CA LEU A 123 8.04 18.58 -2.28
C LEU A 123 8.71 19.94 -2.17
N ARG A 124 9.40 20.40 -3.22
CA ARG A 124 10.01 21.75 -3.24
C ARG A 124 8.99 22.85 -2.95
N CYS A 125 7.76 22.73 -3.47
CA CYS A 125 6.77 23.80 -3.35
C CYS A 125 5.81 23.67 -2.15
N LEU A 126 5.74 22.52 -1.47
CA LEU A 126 4.79 22.27 -0.38
C LEU A 126 5.40 21.70 0.92
N CYS A 127 6.56 21.05 0.87
CA CYS A 127 7.19 20.51 2.08
C CYS A 127 8.01 21.59 2.80
N LEU A 128 7.64 21.89 4.04
CA LEU A 128 8.27 22.90 4.90
C LEU A 128 9.63 22.51 5.46
N ASP A 129 9.97 21.21 5.45
CA ASP A 129 11.22 20.70 6.03
C ASP A 129 11.86 19.54 5.25
N HIS A 130 11.79 19.60 3.91
CA HIS A 130 12.50 18.65 3.03
C HIS A 130 14.04 18.73 3.12
N ALA A 131 14.60 19.67 3.89
CA ALA A 131 16.03 19.75 4.21
C ALA A 131 16.41 18.89 5.43
N GLU A 132 15.43 18.49 6.25
CA GLU A 132 15.61 17.67 7.46
C GLU A 132 15.43 16.16 7.18
N ILE A 133 15.33 15.77 5.91
CA ILE A 133 14.97 14.43 5.44
C ILE A 133 16.01 13.97 4.42
N ASN A 134 16.54 12.75 4.60
CA ASN A 134 17.47 12.16 3.64
C ASN A 134 16.70 11.43 2.53
N PHE A 135 16.57 12.07 1.37
CA PHE A 135 16.01 11.40 0.18
C PHE A 135 17.09 10.57 -0.51
N TYR A 136 16.76 9.30 -0.78
CA TYR A 136 17.57 8.34 -1.52
C TYR A 136 16.74 7.83 -2.70
N VAL A 137 17.20 8.09 -3.91
CA VAL A 137 16.58 7.60 -5.15
C VAL A 137 17.43 6.47 -5.69
N ILE A 138 16.83 5.28 -5.85
CA ILE A 138 17.52 4.06 -6.23
C ILE A 138 17.26 3.74 -7.70
N VAL A 139 18.28 3.97 -8.52
CA VAL A 139 18.27 3.77 -9.98
C VAL A 139 18.93 2.44 -10.36
N SER A 140 18.75 2.04 -11.62
CA SER A 140 19.21 0.77 -12.18
C SER A 140 20.70 0.75 -12.53
N ASP A 141 21.25 1.89 -12.96
CA ASP A 141 22.60 1.99 -13.49
C ASP A 141 23.13 3.44 -13.48
N THR A 142 24.39 3.62 -13.89
CA THR A 142 25.10 4.91 -13.95
C THR A 142 24.56 5.89 -14.99
N ALA A 143 23.92 5.43 -16.08
CA ALA A 143 23.28 6.34 -17.04
C ALA A 143 21.96 6.88 -16.47
N GLU A 144 21.12 6.00 -15.92
CA GLU A 144 19.93 6.40 -15.16
C GLU A 144 20.28 7.39 -14.02
N ALA A 145 21.40 7.18 -13.31
CA ALA A 145 21.84 8.07 -12.22
C ALA A 145 22.13 9.50 -12.71
N ARG A 146 22.83 9.63 -13.85
CA ARG A 146 23.17 10.90 -14.49
C ARG A 146 21.92 11.58 -15.06
N ASP A 147 21.08 10.82 -15.75
CA ASP A 147 19.93 11.35 -16.49
C ASP A 147 18.78 11.76 -15.55
N PHE A 148 18.68 11.13 -14.38
CA PHE A 148 17.83 11.60 -13.30
C PHE A 148 18.40 12.85 -12.58
N ARG A 149 19.72 12.90 -12.32
CA ARG A 149 20.37 14.09 -11.75
C ARG A 149 20.09 15.33 -12.61
N GLN A 150 20.30 15.22 -13.92
CA GLN A 150 20.03 16.31 -14.86
C GLN A 150 18.58 16.82 -14.79
N GLN A 151 17.60 15.95 -14.54
CA GLN A 151 16.20 16.38 -14.41
C GLN A 151 15.92 17.07 -13.06
N LEU A 152 16.51 16.60 -11.96
CA LEU A 152 16.41 17.29 -10.66
C LEU A 152 17.06 18.68 -10.69
N ASP A 153 18.21 18.82 -11.34
CA ASP A 153 18.91 20.10 -11.46
C ASP A 153 18.10 21.13 -12.30
N ASN A 154 17.13 20.67 -13.11
CA ASN A 154 16.19 21.48 -13.87
C ASN A 154 14.82 21.69 -13.18
N LEU A 155 14.68 21.34 -11.89
CA LEU A 155 13.46 21.61 -11.12
C LEU A 155 13.13 23.12 -11.10
N LYS A 156 11.88 23.46 -11.41
CA LYS A 156 11.43 24.84 -11.55
C LYS A 156 11.39 25.54 -10.19
N PRO A 157 11.78 26.82 -10.10
CA PRO A 157 11.52 27.65 -8.92
C PRO A 157 10.02 27.67 -8.61
N CYS A 158 9.67 27.59 -7.33
CA CYS A 158 8.28 27.68 -6.91
C CYS A 158 7.79 29.14 -6.96
N GLU A 159 6.70 29.35 -7.69
CA GLU A 159 5.96 30.61 -7.78
C GLU A 159 5.18 30.89 -6.47
N HIS A 160 4.28 31.89 -6.47
CA HIS A 160 3.45 32.19 -5.31
C HIS A 160 2.36 31.13 -5.03
N SER A 161 2.02 30.26 -5.99
CA SER A 161 1.05 29.17 -5.80
C SER A 161 1.46 27.87 -6.51
N PHE A 162 0.99 26.74 -5.95
CA PHE A 162 1.21 25.40 -6.49
C PHE A 162 -0.06 24.56 -6.35
N GLY A 163 -0.69 24.24 -7.49
CA GLY A 163 -2.11 23.86 -7.52
C GLY A 163 -2.98 24.96 -6.88
N ARG A 164 -3.86 24.57 -5.97
CA ARG A 164 -4.73 25.45 -5.17
C ARG A 164 -4.04 26.20 -4.01
N TRP A 165 -2.80 25.86 -3.69
CA TRP A 165 -2.15 26.30 -2.45
C TRP A 165 -1.24 27.50 -2.69
N GLY A 166 -1.24 28.44 -1.74
CA GLY A 166 -0.15 29.41 -1.64
C GLY A 166 1.13 28.68 -1.20
N VAL A 167 2.23 28.88 -1.93
CA VAL A 167 3.52 28.27 -1.60
C VAL A 167 4.06 28.88 -0.30
N PRO A 168 4.60 28.09 0.65
CA PRO A 168 5.19 28.61 1.87
C PRO A 168 6.31 29.62 1.58
N ARG A 169 6.41 30.70 2.36
CA ARG A 169 7.37 31.79 2.10
C ARG A 169 8.85 31.34 2.09
N SER A 170 9.16 30.25 2.79
CA SER A 170 10.47 29.58 2.79
C SER A 170 10.81 28.88 1.47
N ASN A 171 9.81 28.54 0.67
CA ASN A 171 9.92 27.68 -0.51
C ASN A 171 9.84 28.50 -1.82
N VAL A 172 9.26 29.71 -1.78
CA VAL A 172 9.30 30.67 -2.91
C VAL A 172 10.75 31.10 -3.16
N GLY A 173 11.34 30.67 -4.27
CA GLY A 173 12.78 30.83 -4.53
C GLY A 173 13.69 30.01 -3.59
N GLY A 174 13.12 29.08 -2.83
CA GLY A 174 13.83 28.27 -1.84
C GLY A 174 14.75 27.19 -2.44
N PRO A 175 15.53 26.52 -1.58
CA PRO A 175 16.45 25.45 -1.99
C PRO A 175 15.72 24.29 -2.68
N ILE A 176 16.45 23.54 -3.51
CA ILE A 176 15.98 22.28 -4.08
C ILE A 176 16.10 21.19 -2.99
N PRO A 177 15.18 20.21 -2.89
CA PRO A 177 15.36 19.06 -2.01
C PRO A 177 16.70 18.35 -2.23
N HIS A 178 17.40 18.01 -1.15
CA HIS A 178 18.68 17.29 -1.26
C HIS A 178 18.41 15.81 -1.54
N VAL A 179 18.79 15.35 -2.74
CA VAL A 179 18.56 13.98 -3.20
C VAL A 179 19.89 13.27 -3.44
N ASN A 180 20.12 12.22 -2.66
CA ASN A 180 21.14 11.22 -2.92
C ASN A 180 20.62 10.30 -4.02
N ILE A 181 21.35 10.15 -5.13
CA ILE A 181 21.01 9.18 -6.18
C ILE A 181 21.99 8.03 -6.04
N LEU A 182 21.47 6.83 -5.84
CA LEU A 182 22.26 5.62 -5.60
C LEU A 182 22.02 4.62 -6.74
N ASN A 183 23.11 4.13 -7.32
CA ASN A 183 23.06 3.00 -8.24
C ASN A 183 22.79 1.73 -7.43
N ILE A 184 21.78 0.94 -7.82
CA ILE A 184 21.48 -0.33 -7.14
C ILE A 184 22.70 -1.26 -7.10
N TYR A 185 23.60 -1.21 -8.09
CA TYR A 185 24.84 -2.00 -8.12
C TYR A 185 25.66 -1.87 -6.82
N ASP A 186 25.83 -0.65 -6.32
CA ASP A 186 26.62 -0.34 -5.12
C ASP A 186 25.93 -0.83 -3.83
N LEU A 187 24.62 -1.09 -3.92
CA LEU A 187 23.79 -1.62 -2.84
C LEU A 187 23.50 -3.13 -2.99
N LEU A 188 23.87 -3.77 -4.10
CA LEU A 188 23.56 -5.19 -4.31
C LEU A 188 24.28 -6.06 -3.26
N PRO A 189 23.59 -7.04 -2.67
CA PRO A 189 24.25 -8.09 -1.89
C PRO A 189 25.05 -9.00 -2.83
N ASP A 190 26.12 -9.61 -2.32
CA ASP A 190 27.02 -10.40 -3.16
C ASP A 190 26.36 -11.66 -3.77
N GLN A 191 25.29 -12.17 -3.14
CA GLN A 191 24.45 -13.25 -3.67
C GLN A 191 23.69 -12.88 -4.96
N LEU A 192 23.52 -11.58 -5.25
CA LEU A 192 22.87 -11.07 -6.46
C LEU A 192 23.87 -10.44 -7.46
N LYS A 193 25.16 -10.39 -7.10
CA LYS A 193 26.23 -10.01 -8.02
C LYS A 193 26.69 -11.24 -8.82
N SER A 194 27.00 -11.03 -10.10
CA SER A 194 27.64 -12.01 -10.97
C SER A 194 28.45 -11.27 -12.04
N PRO A 195 29.38 -11.93 -12.77
CA PRO A 195 30.33 -11.23 -13.66
C PRO A 195 29.69 -10.47 -14.85
N ASP A 196 28.42 -10.73 -15.11
CA ASP A 196 27.54 -10.09 -16.09
C ASP A 196 26.75 -8.88 -15.52
N VAL A 197 26.85 -8.60 -14.22
CA VAL A 197 26.23 -7.46 -13.52
C VAL A 197 27.31 -6.39 -13.28
N THR A 198 27.04 -5.15 -13.68
CA THR A 198 28.01 -4.03 -13.65
C THR A 198 27.35 -2.72 -13.20
N PRO A 199 28.11 -1.68 -12.80
CA PRO A 199 27.52 -0.36 -12.52
C PRO A 199 26.78 0.25 -13.72
N SER A 200 27.22 -0.08 -14.94
CA SER A 200 26.62 0.36 -16.20
C SER A 200 25.42 -0.47 -16.66
N ASP A 201 25.20 -1.65 -16.08
CA ASP A 201 24.14 -2.59 -16.49
C ASP A 201 23.82 -3.58 -15.35
N THR A 202 22.65 -3.44 -14.74
CA THR A 202 22.09 -4.41 -13.79
C THR A 202 20.90 -5.20 -14.34
N SER A 203 20.65 -5.13 -15.66
CA SER A 203 19.55 -5.83 -16.35
C SER A 203 19.55 -7.33 -16.07
N LYS A 204 20.71 -7.96 -15.88
CA LYS A 204 20.83 -9.39 -15.57
C LYS A 204 20.19 -9.79 -14.25
N VAL A 205 20.07 -8.88 -13.28
CA VAL A 205 19.31 -9.12 -12.04
C VAL A 205 17.80 -9.07 -12.32
N LEU A 206 17.36 -8.09 -13.13
CA LEU A 206 15.97 -7.95 -13.56
C LEU A 206 15.50 -9.11 -14.45
N GLU A 207 16.34 -9.59 -15.38
CA GLU A 207 16.07 -10.75 -16.23
C GLU A 207 15.96 -12.06 -15.42
N ARG A 208 16.85 -12.23 -14.43
CA ARG A 208 16.97 -13.47 -13.64
C ARG A 208 15.87 -13.62 -12.59
N HIS A 209 15.40 -12.51 -12.01
CA HIS A 209 14.44 -12.52 -10.89
C HIS A 209 13.08 -11.88 -11.21
N GLY A 210 12.96 -11.09 -12.29
CA GLY A 210 11.73 -10.42 -12.71
C GLY A 210 11.47 -9.06 -12.03
N LYS A 211 10.52 -8.30 -12.59
CA LYS A 211 10.24 -6.89 -12.19
C LYS A 211 10.01 -6.71 -10.69
N TYR A 212 9.14 -7.51 -10.08
CA TYR A 212 8.76 -7.33 -8.69
C TYR A 212 9.91 -7.60 -7.72
N ALA A 213 10.59 -8.75 -7.88
CA ALA A 213 11.78 -9.10 -7.11
C ALA A 213 12.88 -8.03 -7.20
N TYR A 214 13.15 -7.52 -8.40
CA TYR A 214 14.13 -6.46 -8.62
C TYR A 214 13.75 -5.14 -7.91
N GLN A 215 12.48 -4.76 -7.92
CA GLN A 215 11.99 -3.60 -7.14
C GLN A 215 12.07 -3.85 -5.62
N SER A 216 11.78 -5.07 -5.16
CA SER A 216 11.91 -5.44 -3.74
C SER A 216 13.36 -5.47 -3.26
N VAL A 217 14.33 -5.77 -4.14
CA VAL A 217 15.77 -5.57 -3.86
C VAL A 217 16.11 -4.08 -3.80
N LYS A 218 15.62 -3.25 -4.74
CA LYS A 218 15.80 -1.78 -4.69
C LYS A 218 15.21 -1.12 -3.44
N LYS A 219 14.21 -1.72 -2.79
CA LYS A 219 13.65 -1.27 -1.51
C LYS A 219 14.40 -1.85 -0.29
N MET A 220 14.63 -3.17 -0.25
CA MET A 220 15.26 -3.83 0.90
C MET A 220 16.75 -3.47 1.08
N ALA A 221 17.52 -3.38 -0.01
CA ALA A 221 18.96 -3.13 0.04
C ALA A 221 19.33 -1.79 0.74
N PRO A 222 18.77 -0.63 0.37
CA PRO A 222 19.01 0.62 1.11
C PRO A 222 18.47 0.56 2.55
N ALA A 223 17.35 -0.11 2.80
CA ALA A 223 16.80 -0.24 4.15
C ALA A 223 17.75 -1.01 5.10
N VAL A 224 18.47 -2.01 4.60
CA VAL A 224 19.49 -2.75 5.36
C VAL A 224 20.81 -1.97 5.47
N LEU A 225 21.29 -1.34 4.39
CA LEU A 225 22.62 -0.74 4.34
C LEU A 225 22.72 0.70 4.88
N ILE A 226 21.69 1.52 4.72
CA ILE A 226 21.72 2.96 5.06
C ILE A 226 21.40 3.16 6.54
N ASP A 227 22.05 4.14 7.17
CA ASP A 227 21.83 4.49 8.57
C ASP A 227 20.73 5.57 8.72
N TYR A 228 19.70 5.24 9.49
CA TYR A 228 18.50 6.04 9.76
C TYR A 228 17.82 5.47 11.02
N ASP A 229 16.83 6.17 11.56
CA ASP A 229 16.00 5.65 12.66
C ASP A 229 14.62 5.23 12.13
N TYR A 230 14.00 6.09 11.31
CA TYR A 230 12.76 5.80 10.58
C TYR A 230 12.91 6.07 9.08
N GLY A 231 12.54 5.07 8.28
CA GLY A 231 12.58 5.10 6.82
C GLY A 231 11.16 5.08 6.23
N LEU A 232 11.02 5.50 4.97
CA LEU A 232 9.79 5.36 4.20
C LEU A 232 10.13 4.74 2.84
N TRP A 233 9.58 3.58 2.52
CA TRP A 233 9.52 3.12 1.13
C TRP A 233 8.40 3.87 0.41
N ILE A 234 8.69 4.47 -0.74
CA ILE A 234 7.69 5.21 -1.53
C ILE A 234 7.88 4.95 -3.02
N ASP A 235 6.80 4.66 -3.74
CA ASP A 235 6.87 4.48 -5.19
C ASP A 235 7.02 5.83 -5.90
N SER A 236 7.63 5.82 -7.10
CA SER A 236 7.85 7.02 -7.93
C SER A 236 6.57 7.79 -8.30
N GLU A 237 5.41 7.14 -8.22
CA GLU A 237 4.09 7.63 -8.62
C GLU A 237 3.40 8.47 -7.53
N SER A 238 4.14 9.37 -6.88
CA SER A 238 3.72 10.07 -5.65
C SER A 238 3.67 11.59 -5.82
N ILE A 239 2.82 12.28 -5.05
CA ILE A 239 2.65 13.75 -5.14
C ILE A 239 2.19 14.35 -3.79
N ALA A 240 2.76 15.50 -3.39
CA ALA A 240 2.40 16.14 -2.13
C ALA A 240 1.04 16.85 -2.20
N VAL A 241 0.10 16.52 -1.31
CA VAL A 241 -1.28 17.01 -1.37
C VAL A 241 -1.39 18.50 -1.02
N ARG A 242 -0.68 18.93 0.03
CA ARG A 242 -0.88 20.21 0.73
C ARG A 242 0.42 20.69 1.38
N PRO A 243 0.51 21.96 1.81
CA PRO A 243 1.60 22.42 2.66
C PRO A 243 1.70 21.57 3.94
N PHE A 244 2.86 20.96 4.17
CA PHE A 244 3.06 19.97 5.24
C PHE A 244 4.50 19.95 5.75
N ARG A 245 4.72 19.26 6.88
CA ARG A 245 6.06 18.87 7.35
C ARG A 245 6.22 17.38 7.15
N PHE A 246 7.30 16.93 6.51
CA PHE A 246 7.53 15.50 6.28
C PHE A 246 7.79 14.77 7.61
N ARG A 247 8.37 15.47 8.59
CA ARG A 247 8.55 14.92 9.94
C ARG A 247 7.22 14.66 10.65
N GLU A 248 6.20 15.49 10.46
CA GLU A 248 4.85 15.21 10.99
C GLU A 248 4.21 13.95 10.36
N THR A 249 4.55 13.64 9.10
CA THR A 249 4.13 12.40 8.43
C THR A 249 4.70 11.17 9.13
N PHE A 250 5.99 11.20 9.49
CA PHE A 250 6.62 10.17 10.33
C PHE A 250 6.06 10.14 11.75
N GLU A 251 5.96 11.28 12.44
CA GLU A 251 5.43 11.36 13.80
C GLU A 251 4.03 10.77 13.93
N ALA A 252 3.14 11.01 12.96
CA ALA A 252 1.80 10.46 12.96
C ALA A 252 1.79 8.92 12.99
N ALA A 253 2.67 8.29 12.20
CA ALA A 253 2.83 6.84 12.18
C ALA A 253 3.52 6.31 13.45
N ILE A 254 4.58 6.96 13.94
CA ILE A 254 5.34 6.51 15.13
C ILE A 254 4.48 6.61 16.40
N ARG A 255 3.52 7.54 16.46
CA ARG A 255 2.57 7.68 17.57
C ARG A 255 1.43 6.65 17.54
N VAL A 256 1.11 6.09 16.37
CA VAL A 256 0.04 5.07 16.19
C VAL A 256 0.53 3.93 15.27
N PRO A 257 1.61 3.22 15.65
CA PRO A 257 2.28 2.29 14.75
C PRO A 257 1.39 1.06 14.50
N THR A 258 0.94 0.88 13.27
CA THR A 258 -0.12 -0.07 12.92
C THR A 258 0.30 -0.96 11.75
N VAL A 259 0.39 -2.27 11.99
CA VAL A 259 0.39 -3.28 10.93
C VAL A 259 -1.06 -3.61 10.60
N TRP A 260 -1.44 -3.33 9.35
CA TRP A 260 -2.76 -3.68 8.84
C TRP A 260 -2.76 -5.09 8.26
N ARG A 261 -3.80 -5.85 8.57
CA ARG A 261 -4.07 -7.17 7.99
C ARG A 261 -5.49 -7.26 7.45
N SER A 262 -5.68 -8.06 6.42
CA SER A 262 -6.98 -8.38 5.84
C SER A 262 -7.18 -9.89 5.72
N ARG A 263 -8.43 -10.31 5.53
CA ARG A 263 -8.84 -11.68 5.21
C ARG A 263 -9.03 -11.90 3.70
N MET A 264 -8.68 -10.91 2.86
CA MET A 264 -8.82 -10.94 1.40
C MET A 264 -7.70 -11.67 0.63
N CYS A 265 -6.96 -12.61 1.23
CA CYS A 265 -5.95 -13.41 0.52
C CYS A 265 -6.59 -14.45 -0.43
N ASN A 266 -7.28 -13.96 -1.47
CA ASN A 266 -8.24 -14.70 -2.28
C ASN A 266 -7.64 -15.32 -3.56
N THR A 267 -6.57 -14.75 -4.12
CA THR A 267 -5.84 -15.31 -5.27
C THR A 267 -4.62 -16.14 -4.87
N ASP A 268 -4.19 -17.07 -5.72
CA ASP A 268 -2.98 -17.87 -5.48
C ASP A 268 -1.72 -17.01 -5.46
N MET A 269 -1.64 -15.98 -6.31
CA MET A 269 -0.54 -15.00 -6.27
C MET A 269 -0.39 -14.34 -4.90
N MET A 270 -1.50 -13.95 -4.24
CA MET A 270 -1.47 -13.37 -2.90
C MET A 270 -1.02 -14.40 -1.85
N ARG A 271 -1.48 -15.66 -1.98
CA ARG A 271 -1.05 -16.77 -1.11
C ARG A 271 0.44 -17.07 -1.27
N ASP A 272 0.96 -17.12 -2.49
CA ASP A 272 2.37 -17.37 -2.79
C ASP A 272 3.28 -16.25 -2.27
N LEU A 273 2.90 -14.99 -2.44
CA LEU A 273 3.64 -13.83 -1.90
C LEU A 273 3.74 -13.90 -0.36
N MET A 274 2.63 -14.20 0.32
CA MET A 274 2.58 -14.36 1.77
C MET A 274 3.35 -15.60 2.24
N ALA A 275 3.24 -16.72 1.53
CA ALA A 275 3.94 -17.96 1.86
C ALA A 275 5.45 -17.83 1.66
N ASN A 276 5.92 -17.16 0.61
CA ASN A 276 7.34 -16.92 0.38
C ASN A 276 7.93 -15.98 1.42
N ALA A 277 7.22 -14.91 1.81
CA ALA A 277 7.64 -14.06 2.93
C ALA A 277 7.67 -14.83 4.27
N ALA A 278 6.70 -15.71 4.54
CA ALA A 278 6.71 -16.55 5.74
C ALA A 278 7.89 -17.55 5.77
N LYS A 279 8.22 -18.19 4.63
CA LYS A 279 9.38 -19.10 4.51
C LYS A 279 10.70 -18.39 4.81
N VAL A 280 10.88 -17.14 4.36
CA VAL A 280 12.08 -16.33 4.70
C VAL A 280 12.20 -16.18 6.21
N LEU A 281 11.11 -15.93 6.93
CA LEU A 281 11.08 -15.88 8.40
C LEU A 281 11.13 -17.27 9.09
N GLY A 282 11.36 -18.36 8.33
CA GLY A 282 11.46 -19.73 8.86
C GLY A 282 10.11 -20.37 9.25
N ARG A 283 9.00 -19.91 8.68
CA ARG A 283 7.63 -20.22 9.14
C ARG A 283 6.72 -20.72 8.02
N SER A 284 5.67 -21.46 8.38
CA SER A 284 4.50 -21.58 7.49
C SER A 284 3.62 -20.34 7.56
N VAL A 285 2.96 -20.00 6.46
CA VAL A 285 1.89 -18.99 6.42
C VAL A 285 0.70 -19.37 7.30
N ASP A 286 0.47 -20.67 7.55
CA ASP A 286 -0.60 -21.17 8.43
C ASP A 286 -0.51 -20.62 9.86
N SER A 287 0.70 -20.28 10.31
CA SER A 287 0.98 -19.64 11.62
C SER A 287 0.26 -18.30 11.79
N PHE A 288 -0.12 -17.66 10.68
CA PHE A 288 -0.83 -16.39 10.60
C PHE A 288 -2.29 -16.56 10.13
N GLY A 289 -2.67 -17.78 9.74
CA GLY A 289 -3.96 -18.14 9.15
C GLY A 289 -3.95 -18.08 7.60
N PRO A 290 -4.61 -19.03 6.92
CA PRO A 290 -4.49 -19.22 5.46
C PRO A 290 -5.12 -18.11 4.60
N ALA A 291 -5.84 -17.17 5.22
CA ALA A 291 -6.46 -16.01 4.56
C ALA A 291 -5.71 -14.69 4.83
N ALA A 292 -4.57 -14.73 5.54
CA ALA A 292 -3.83 -13.54 5.93
C ALA A 292 -3.27 -12.77 4.73
N TRP A 293 -3.53 -11.46 4.69
CA TRP A 293 -2.96 -10.51 3.74
C TRP A 293 -2.42 -9.29 4.49
N LEU A 294 -1.23 -8.78 4.13
CA LEU A 294 -0.57 -7.65 4.82
C LEU A 294 -0.16 -6.47 3.92
N LEU A 295 -0.49 -6.51 2.62
CA LEU A 295 -0.36 -5.34 1.74
C LEU A 295 -1.68 -4.54 1.80
N GLU A 296 -1.91 -3.91 2.94
CA GLU A 296 -3.16 -3.22 3.25
C GLU A 296 -3.02 -1.69 3.24
N SER A 297 -1.88 -1.15 3.64
CA SER A 297 -1.61 0.29 3.64
C SER A 297 -0.41 0.59 2.76
N THR A 298 -0.44 1.72 2.05
CA THR A 298 0.71 2.27 1.30
C THR A 298 1.59 3.21 2.16
N GLN A 299 1.31 3.32 3.47
CA GLN A 299 2.18 4.04 4.41
C GLN A 299 3.30 3.12 4.92
N TRP A 300 4.24 2.80 4.03
CA TRP A 300 5.36 1.88 4.29
C TRP A 300 6.49 2.55 5.10
N ILE A 301 6.13 3.07 6.28
CA ILE A 301 7.07 3.65 7.24
C ILE A 301 7.68 2.51 8.06
N ILE A 302 9.00 2.35 7.92
CA ILE A 302 9.81 1.30 8.52
C ILE A 302 10.71 1.86 9.63
N GLU A 303 11.01 1.01 10.61
CA GLU A 303 11.94 1.33 11.70
C GLU A 303 13.24 0.55 11.53
N LYS A 304 14.39 1.23 11.65
CA LYS A 304 15.70 0.59 11.42
C LYS A 304 15.93 -0.61 12.35
N ALA A 305 15.52 -0.47 13.62
CA ALA A 305 15.63 -1.54 14.62
C ALA A 305 14.85 -2.80 14.20
N VAL A 306 13.66 -2.65 13.63
CA VAL A 306 12.84 -3.76 13.12
C VAL A 306 13.49 -4.42 11.91
N ILE A 307 14.05 -3.63 10.98
CA ILE A 307 14.78 -4.18 9.81
C ILE A 307 16.01 -4.98 10.25
N MET A 308 16.75 -4.52 11.26
CA MET A 308 17.94 -5.24 11.74
C MET A 308 17.59 -6.49 12.56
N ASP A 309 16.57 -6.45 13.43
CA ASP A 309 16.06 -7.66 14.11
C ASP A 309 15.50 -8.69 13.10
N MET A 310 14.83 -8.23 12.03
CA MET A 310 14.35 -9.09 10.94
C MET A 310 15.51 -9.81 10.22
N VAL A 311 16.56 -9.08 9.85
CA VAL A 311 17.75 -9.67 9.22
C VAL A 311 18.40 -10.70 10.16
N GLN A 312 18.65 -10.34 11.41
CA GLN A 312 19.27 -11.22 12.41
C GLN A 312 18.40 -12.44 12.76
N HIS A 313 17.08 -12.27 12.79
CA HIS A 313 16.13 -13.36 13.04
C HIS A 313 16.13 -14.39 11.91
N VAL A 314 16.15 -13.95 10.65
CA VAL A 314 16.31 -14.84 9.49
C VAL A 314 17.65 -15.57 9.54
N GLU A 315 18.74 -14.86 9.82
CA GLU A 315 20.08 -15.46 9.87
C GLU A 315 20.19 -16.52 10.98
N ALA A 316 19.62 -16.25 12.16
CA ALA A 316 19.56 -17.21 13.27
C ALA A 316 18.56 -18.36 13.05
N ALA A 317 17.46 -18.14 12.32
CA ALA A 317 16.46 -19.17 12.06
C ALA A 317 16.89 -20.20 10.99
N HIS A 318 17.81 -19.81 10.08
CA HIS A 318 18.28 -20.67 8.98
C HIS A 318 19.77 -21.04 9.06
N ASP A 319 20.53 -20.50 10.02
CA ASP A 319 22.00 -20.63 10.15
C ASP A 319 22.77 -20.16 8.88
N ARG A 320 22.20 -19.17 8.17
CA ARG A 320 22.61 -18.79 6.80
C ARG A 320 22.35 -17.30 6.53
N PRO A 321 23.19 -16.61 5.73
CA PRO A 321 23.04 -15.17 5.45
C PRO A 321 21.67 -14.78 4.87
N PHE A 322 21.12 -13.65 5.33
CA PHE A 322 19.76 -13.19 5.00
C PHE A 322 19.49 -13.16 3.50
N TRP A 323 20.42 -12.61 2.73
CA TRP A 323 20.28 -12.45 1.28
C TRP A 323 20.29 -13.77 0.50
N ALA A 324 20.86 -14.86 1.04
CA ALA A 324 20.72 -16.19 0.46
C ALA A 324 19.28 -16.70 0.63
N ILE A 325 18.74 -16.63 1.84
CA ILE A 325 17.37 -17.07 2.17
C ILE A 325 16.31 -16.24 1.44
N TYR A 326 16.49 -14.91 1.39
CA TYR A 326 15.60 -14.00 0.69
C TYR A 326 15.61 -14.24 -0.83
N SER A 327 16.78 -14.53 -1.42
CA SER A 327 16.92 -14.90 -2.83
C SER A 327 16.26 -16.25 -3.16
N GLU A 328 16.53 -17.29 -2.36
CA GLU A 328 16.03 -18.65 -2.58
C GLU A 328 14.50 -18.77 -2.46
N ASN A 329 13.87 -17.87 -1.70
CA ASN A 329 12.41 -17.77 -1.60
C ASN A 329 11.80 -16.79 -2.61
N GLY A 330 12.55 -16.38 -3.64
CA GLY A 330 12.04 -15.59 -4.77
C GLY A 330 11.93 -14.09 -4.53
N LEU A 331 12.67 -13.53 -3.55
CA LEU A 331 12.70 -12.10 -3.22
C LEU A 331 11.28 -11.51 -3.01
N PRO A 332 10.48 -12.07 -2.05
CA PRO A 332 9.10 -11.65 -1.80
C PRO A 332 9.03 -10.19 -1.32
N PHE A 333 7.86 -9.56 -1.46
CA PHE A 333 7.70 -8.12 -1.21
C PHE A 333 8.18 -7.75 0.21
N GLU A 334 9.08 -6.77 0.26
CA GLU A 334 9.78 -6.32 1.47
C GLU A 334 8.83 -5.90 2.60
N ILE A 335 7.71 -5.26 2.25
CA ILE A 335 6.69 -4.84 3.21
C ILE A 335 5.87 -6.02 3.76
N LEU A 336 5.65 -7.08 2.98
CA LEU A 336 5.00 -8.30 3.49
C LEU A 336 5.91 -9.00 4.50
N LEU A 337 7.21 -9.05 4.23
CA LEU A 337 8.22 -9.60 5.14
C LEU A 337 8.28 -8.79 6.44
N TYR A 338 8.37 -7.46 6.33
CA TYR A 338 8.40 -6.53 7.46
C TYR A 338 7.14 -6.63 8.35
N ASN A 339 5.95 -6.64 7.74
CA ASN A 339 4.68 -6.75 8.46
C ASN A 339 4.49 -8.13 9.10
N LEU A 340 4.86 -9.22 8.41
CA LEU A 340 4.85 -10.58 9.00
C LEU A 340 5.81 -10.68 10.18
N HIS A 341 7.00 -10.07 10.08
CA HIS A 341 8.00 -10.09 11.15
C HIS A 341 7.47 -9.39 12.41
N ILE A 342 6.94 -8.16 12.29
CA ILE A 342 6.32 -7.46 13.43
C ILE A 342 5.22 -8.29 14.08
N TRP A 343 4.32 -8.90 13.29
CA TRP A 343 3.25 -9.74 13.82
C TRP A 343 3.81 -10.98 14.54
N ALA A 344 4.75 -11.69 13.92
CA ALA A 344 5.40 -12.85 14.54
C ALA A 344 6.06 -12.49 15.87
N ARG A 345 6.92 -11.47 15.89
CA ARG A 345 7.64 -11.05 17.10
C ARG A 345 6.69 -10.54 18.19
N LYS A 346 5.60 -9.84 17.84
CA LYS A 346 4.56 -9.43 18.81
C LYS A 346 3.84 -10.62 19.48
N MET A 347 3.80 -11.79 18.85
CA MET A 347 3.26 -13.01 19.46
C MET A 347 4.29 -13.79 20.30
N GLU A 348 5.58 -13.48 20.17
CA GLU A 348 6.69 -14.23 20.78
C GLU A 348 7.44 -13.49 21.89
N THR A 349 7.45 -12.16 21.86
CA THR A 349 8.23 -11.33 22.78
C THR A 349 7.45 -10.13 23.30
N VAL A 350 7.82 -9.70 24.51
CA VAL A 350 7.33 -8.46 25.16
C VAL A 350 8.23 -7.25 24.87
N ASP A 351 9.21 -7.39 23.98
CA ASP A 351 10.16 -6.34 23.59
C ASP A 351 9.45 -5.04 23.19
N THR A 352 9.95 -3.91 23.70
CA THR A 352 9.48 -2.53 23.40
C THR A 352 9.48 -2.16 21.91
N ILE A 353 10.31 -2.79 21.08
CA ILE A 353 10.33 -2.61 19.62
C ILE A 353 9.02 -3.13 19.01
N PHE A 354 8.51 -4.28 19.47
CA PHE A 354 7.36 -4.95 18.87
C PHE A 354 6.05 -4.75 19.62
N SER A 355 6.11 -4.63 20.95
CA SER A 355 4.93 -4.51 21.81
C SER A 355 4.13 -3.22 21.54
N LYS A 356 4.78 -2.14 21.09
CA LYS A 356 4.15 -0.87 20.68
C LYS A 356 3.24 -0.97 19.43
N TYR A 357 3.52 -1.88 18.50
CA TYR A 357 2.76 -2.00 17.25
C TYR A 357 1.37 -2.58 17.49
N MET A 358 0.34 -2.03 16.87
CA MET A 358 -0.97 -2.66 16.73
C MET A 358 -0.98 -3.59 15.51
N VAL A 359 -1.72 -4.71 15.58
CA VAL A 359 -1.97 -5.62 14.44
C VAL A 359 -3.48 -5.70 14.26
N LEU A 360 -4.03 -4.97 13.29
CA LEU A 360 -5.47 -4.70 13.18
C LEU A 360 -6.05 -5.23 11.86
N GLU A 361 -7.29 -5.73 11.94
CA GLU A 361 -8.04 -6.22 10.77
C GLU A 361 -8.73 -5.03 10.09
N THR A 362 -8.31 -4.68 8.86
CA THR A 362 -8.75 -3.47 8.15
C THR A 362 -10.28 -3.38 8.08
N GLU A 363 -10.91 -4.47 7.65
CA GLU A 363 -12.35 -4.57 7.44
C GLU A 363 -13.09 -4.30 8.76
N ARG A 364 -12.64 -4.94 9.86
CA ARG A 364 -13.20 -4.81 11.21
C ARG A 364 -13.07 -3.39 11.76
N GLU A 365 -11.96 -2.71 11.52
CA GLU A 365 -11.80 -1.32 11.95
C GLU A 365 -12.62 -0.37 11.05
N MET A 366 -12.71 -0.59 9.74
CA MET A 366 -13.58 0.21 8.86
C MET A 366 -15.08 0.03 9.20
N LEU A 367 -15.51 -1.17 9.63
CA LEU A 367 -16.85 -1.40 10.17
C LEU A 367 -17.14 -0.52 11.40
N ARG A 368 -16.19 -0.38 12.33
CA ARG A 368 -16.32 0.48 13.53
C ARG A 368 -16.51 1.97 13.19
N PHE A 369 -16.01 2.42 12.04
CA PHE A 369 -16.23 3.78 11.54
C PHE A 369 -17.52 3.94 10.73
N GLY A 370 -18.29 2.87 10.49
CA GLY A 370 -19.53 2.91 9.71
C GLY A 370 -19.31 2.99 8.20
N ILE A 371 -18.16 2.51 7.71
CA ILE A 371 -17.79 2.52 6.28
C ILE A 371 -18.44 1.35 5.51
N ALA A 372 -19.05 0.39 6.23
CA ALA A 372 -19.72 -0.82 5.72
C ALA A 372 -20.52 -0.65 4.41
N PRO A 373 -21.38 0.39 4.23
CA PRO A 373 -22.20 0.54 3.04
C PRO A 373 -21.42 0.69 1.72
N ALA A 374 -20.13 1.04 1.80
CA ALA A 374 -19.25 1.19 0.64
C ALA A 374 -18.44 -0.08 0.31
N PHE A 375 -18.49 -1.12 1.16
CA PHE A 375 -17.67 -2.35 1.01
C PHE A 375 -17.83 -3.05 -0.36
N PRO A 376 -19.04 -3.15 -0.95
CA PRO A 376 -19.23 -3.78 -2.26
C PRO A 376 -18.43 -3.15 -3.41
N GLU A 377 -17.95 -1.90 -3.27
CA GLU A 377 -17.11 -1.26 -4.27
C GLU A 377 -15.71 -1.88 -4.40
N ILE A 378 -15.24 -2.62 -3.39
CA ILE A 378 -13.89 -3.20 -3.34
C ILE A 378 -13.83 -4.68 -2.96
N GLU A 379 -14.85 -5.27 -2.34
CA GLU A 379 -14.86 -6.70 -1.97
C GLU A 379 -14.64 -7.65 -3.17
N PHE A 380 -15.10 -7.27 -4.36
CA PHE A 380 -14.95 -8.04 -5.60
C PHE A 380 -13.70 -7.69 -6.43
N GLN A 381 -12.93 -6.67 -6.03
CA GLN A 381 -11.69 -6.32 -6.71
C GLN A 381 -10.57 -7.32 -6.34
N MET A 382 -9.69 -7.66 -7.29
CA MET A 382 -8.58 -8.60 -7.08
C MET A 382 -7.23 -7.88 -6.96
N GLY A 383 -6.24 -8.54 -6.34
CA GLY A 383 -4.81 -8.21 -6.46
C GLY A 383 -4.21 -7.19 -5.47
N THR A 384 -5.02 -6.52 -4.65
CA THR A 384 -4.60 -5.44 -3.73
C THR A 384 -5.42 -5.48 -2.43
N GLY A 385 -5.00 -4.71 -1.42
CA GLY A 385 -5.67 -4.66 -0.11
C GLY A 385 -6.98 -3.88 -0.04
N PHE A 386 -7.68 -3.96 1.09
CA PHE A 386 -8.93 -3.24 1.36
C PHE A 386 -8.67 -1.74 1.61
N LEU A 387 -7.74 -1.40 2.51
CA LEU A 387 -7.33 -0.01 2.75
C LEU A 387 -6.55 0.56 1.55
N GLU A 388 -5.79 -0.27 0.84
CA GLU A 388 -5.06 0.09 -0.37
C GLU A 388 -5.99 0.59 -1.49
N ARG A 389 -7.22 0.05 -1.58
CA ARG A 389 -8.25 0.48 -2.54
C ARG A 389 -9.27 1.45 -1.95
N SER A 390 -9.04 2.02 -0.77
CA SER A 390 -10.02 2.84 -0.07
C SER A 390 -10.48 4.11 -0.81
N SER A 391 -9.79 4.53 -1.87
CA SER A 391 -10.25 5.54 -2.82
C SER A 391 -11.51 5.13 -3.60
N SER A 392 -11.69 3.84 -3.93
CA SER A 392 -12.92 3.33 -4.54
C SER A 392 -14.15 3.47 -3.64
N LEU A 393 -13.99 3.53 -2.31
CA LEU A 393 -15.10 3.70 -1.37
C LEU A 393 -15.80 5.07 -1.54
N LEU A 394 -15.11 6.08 -2.11
CA LEU A 394 -15.67 7.42 -2.31
C LEU A 394 -16.80 7.49 -3.35
N LYS A 395 -16.97 6.45 -4.20
CA LYS A 395 -18.16 6.31 -5.05
C LYS A 395 -19.44 6.36 -4.22
N HIS A 396 -19.42 5.73 -3.04
CA HIS A 396 -20.50 5.83 -2.05
C HIS A 396 -20.31 7.10 -1.20
N ALA A 397 -20.46 8.26 -1.83
CA ALA A 397 -20.08 9.60 -1.34
C ALA A 397 -20.41 9.96 0.13
N SER A 398 -21.41 9.34 0.75
CA SER A 398 -21.75 9.54 2.16
C SER A 398 -20.75 8.97 3.16
N VAL A 399 -19.83 8.07 2.77
CA VAL A 399 -18.80 7.50 3.68
C VAL A 399 -17.52 8.32 3.77
N GLN A 400 -17.39 9.41 2.98
CA GLN A 400 -16.18 10.24 2.97
C GLN A 400 -15.82 10.78 4.37
N PRO A 401 -16.73 11.32 5.19
CA PRO A 401 -16.39 11.77 6.55
C PRO A 401 -15.88 10.64 7.45
N GLN A 402 -16.43 9.43 7.32
CA GLN A 402 -16.09 8.24 8.08
C GLN A 402 -14.69 7.74 7.70
N LEU A 403 -14.38 7.67 6.41
CA LEU A 403 -13.03 7.35 5.92
C LEU A 403 -12.02 8.43 6.36
N SER A 404 -12.37 9.72 6.23
CA SER A 404 -11.56 10.83 6.73
C SER A 404 -11.34 10.80 8.25
N ALA A 405 -12.22 10.16 9.02
CA ALA A 405 -12.07 9.95 10.47
C ALA A 405 -11.22 8.70 10.78
N PHE A 406 -11.41 7.61 10.04
CA PHE A 406 -10.60 6.40 10.11
C PHE A 406 -9.11 6.70 9.87
N LEU A 407 -8.79 7.34 8.73
CA LEU A 407 -7.39 7.66 8.38
C LEU A 407 -6.76 8.59 9.44
N ARG A 408 -7.54 9.52 10.02
CA ARG A 408 -7.10 10.37 11.14
C ARG A 408 -6.79 9.57 12.41
N ARG A 409 -7.64 8.60 12.79
CA ARG A 409 -7.47 7.81 14.04
C ARG A 409 -6.17 7.01 14.06
N TYR A 410 -5.72 6.55 12.89
CA TYR A 410 -4.54 5.69 12.74
C TYR A 410 -3.30 6.42 12.21
N GLY A 411 -3.31 7.76 12.19
CA GLY A 411 -2.15 8.54 11.73
C GLY A 411 -1.78 8.30 10.27
N GLN A 412 -2.75 7.92 9.43
CA GLN A 412 -2.54 7.67 8.01
C GLN A 412 -2.48 9.01 7.25
N ARG A 413 -1.33 9.27 6.66
CA ARG A 413 -0.92 10.51 5.96
C ARG A 413 -0.59 10.27 4.49
N LEU A 414 -0.21 9.05 4.13
CA LEU A 414 -0.07 8.57 2.75
C LEU A 414 -1.36 7.87 2.32
N TRP A 415 -1.81 8.06 1.08
CA TRP A 415 -3.03 7.43 0.57
C TRP A 415 -2.93 7.10 -0.92
N ARG A 416 -3.44 5.92 -1.32
CA ARG A 416 -3.45 5.48 -2.71
C ARG A 416 -4.67 6.03 -3.43
N LEU A 417 -4.41 6.93 -4.38
CA LEU A 417 -5.38 7.46 -5.33
C LEU A 417 -4.72 7.37 -6.71
N GLU A 418 -5.41 6.72 -7.64
CA GLU A 418 -4.97 6.57 -9.03
C GLU A 418 -5.79 7.52 -9.92
N ASP A 419 -7.11 7.48 -9.74
CA ASP A 419 -8.10 8.21 -10.53
C ASP A 419 -8.74 9.37 -9.74
N LEU A 420 -8.90 10.52 -10.39
CA LEU A 420 -9.58 11.72 -9.86
C LEU A 420 -11.08 11.71 -10.14
N ASP A 421 -11.52 10.94 -11.13
CA ASP A 421 -12.92 10.83 -11.54
C ASP A 421 -13.65 9.67 -10.81
N ILE A 422 -12.95 8.99 -9.90
CA ILE A 422 -13.46 7.91 -9.02
C ILE A 422 -14.67 8.31 -8.16
N ALA A 423 -14.86 9.62 -7.94
CA ALA A 423 -15.96 10.20 -7.18
C ALA A 423 -16.26 11.63 -7.65
N ALA A 424 -17.43 12.17 -7.27
CA ALA A 424 -17.77 13.55 -7.60
C ALA A 424 -16.69 14.55 -7.10
N PRO A 425 -16.30 15.57 -7.89
CA PRO A 425 -15.15 16.40 -7.54
C PRO A 425 -15.24 17.14 -6.20
N ASP A 426 -16.44 17.40 -5.68
CA ASP A 426 -16.65 17.98 -4.35
C ASP A 426 -16.44 16.98 -3.20
N VAL A 427 -16.75 15.69 -3.42
CA VAL A 427 -16.46 14.59 -2.49
C VAL A 427 -14.96 14.38 -2.40
N LEU A 428 -14.27 14.36 -3.54
CA LEU A 428 -12.82 14.21 -3.59
C LEU A 428 -12.09 15.46 -3.04
N GLN A 429 -12.59 16.67 -3.32
CA GLN A 429 -12.08 17.89 -2.66
C GLN A 429 -12.26 17.82 -1.13
N ARG A 430 -13.41 17.38 -0.62
CA ARG A 430 -13.59 17.19 0.83
C ARG A 430 -12.63 16.15 1.39
N MET A 431 -12.48 14.99 0.73
CA MET A 431 -11.52 13.98 1.15
C MET A 431 -10.09 14.53 1.29
N LEU A 432 -9.61 15.26 0.29
CA LEU A 432 -8.23 15.79 0.21
C LEU A 432 -7.98 17.04 1.08
N LEU A 433 -9.03 17.68 1.61
CA LEU A 433 -8.93 18.90 2.42
C LEU A 433 -9.30 18.67 3.89
N ASP A 434 -10.29 17.82 4.16
CA ASP A 434 -10.71 17.46 5.52
C ASP A 434 -9.70 16.50 6.14
N THR A 435 -9.23 15.50 5.37
CA THR A 435 -8.25 14.51 5.83
C THR A 435 -6.85 15.14 5.81
N PRO A 436 -5.99 14.94 6.82
CA PRO A 436 -4.62 15.46 6.84
C PRO A 436 -3.70 14.61 5.95
N LEU A 437 -4.07 14.35 4.70
CA LEU A 437 -3.21 13.65 3.74
C LEU A 437 -2.05 14.55 3.38
N ASP A 438 -0.84 14.01 3.48
CA ASP A 438 0.40 14.71 3.17
C ASP A 438 0.85 14.38 1.75
N LEU A 439 0.74 13.10 1.36
CA LEU A 439 1.09 12.58 0.03
C LEU A 439 -0.02 11.69 -0.53
N LEU A 440 -0.27 11.77 -1.83
CA LEU A 440 -0.81 10.64 -2.60
C LEU A 440 0.35 9.80 -3.11
N VAL A 441 0.14 8.49 -3.23
CA VAL A 441 1.17 7.51 -3.62
C VAL A 441 0.61 6.43 -4.55
N SER A 442 1.49 5.77 -5.30
CA SER A 442 1.18 4.59 -6.14
C SER A 442 0.01 4.82 -7.11
N GLY A 443 0.03 5.97 -7.80
CA GLY A 443 -1.02 6.33 -8.78
C GLY A 443 -0.73 7.53 -9.70
N ALA A 444 0.32 8.32 -9.44
CA ALA A 444 0.83 9.39 -10.34
C ALA A 444 -0.19 10.48 -10.71
N THR A 445 -1.24 10.61 -9.91
CA THR A 445 -2.38 11.49 -10.14
C THR A 445 -1.96 12.96 -10.36
N PRO A 446 -2.39 13.63 -11.45
CA PRO A 446 -2.01 15.01 -11.79
C PRO A 446 -2.75 16.08 -10.96
N LEU A 447 -2.79 15.89 -9.64
CA LEU A 447 -3.60 16.61 -8.65
C LEU A 447 -3.56 18.14 -8.78
N HIS A 448 -2.37 18.72 -8.91
CA HIS A 448 -2.20 20.18 -9.00
C HIS A 448 -2.64 20.77 -10.34
N ARG A 449 -2.75 19.96 -11.39
CA ARG A 449 -3.30 20.36 -12.69
C ARG A 449 -4.84 20.39 -12.61
N TRP A 450 -5.43 19.29 -12.14
CA TRP A 450 -6.87 19.15 -11.91
C TRP A 450 -7.45 20.25 -11.01
N TRP A 451 -6.75 20.65 -9.95
CA TRP A 451 -7.18 21.79 -9.12
C TRP A 451 -7.20 23.12 -9.89
N LYS A 452 -6.21 23.40 -10.76
CA LYS A 452 -6.20 24.61 -11.60
C LYS A 452 -7.34 24.59 -12.62
N GLU A 453 -7.51 23.47 -13.32
CA GLU A 453 -8.57 23.27 -14.30
C GLU A 453 -9.97 23.44 -13.67
N MET A 454 -10.19 22.96 -12.44
CA MET A 454 -11.43 23.19 -11.70
C MET A 454 -11.65 24.66 -11.31
N GLU A 455 -10.61 25.40 -10.94
CA GLU A 455 -10.72 26.82 -10.59
C GLU A 455 -11.00 27.68 -11.83
N GLU A 456 -10.35 27.38 -12.96
CA GLU A 456 -10.63 27.99 -14.26
C GLU A 456 -12.07 27.74 -14.73
N ASN A 457 -12.57 26.51 -14.62
CA ASN A 457 -13.96 26.17 -14.95
C ASN A 457 -14.99 26.88 -14.02
N LYS A 458 -14.67 27.05 -12.73
CA LYS A 458 -15.47 27.86 -11.78
C LYS A 458 -15.46 29.35 -12.13
N LEU A 459 -14.38 29.88 -12.70
CA LEU A 459 -14.29 31.26 -13.18
C LEU A 459 -15.03 31.47 -14.51
N VAL A 460 -14.99 30.52 -15.44
CA VAL A 460 -15.72 30.60 -16.72
C VAL A 460 -17.23 30.51 -16.51
N SER A 461 -17.71 29.62 -15.65
CA SER A 461 -19.14 29.51 -15.32
C SER A 461 -19.68 30.79 -14.65
N ARG A 462 -18.94 31.38 -13.69
CA ARG A 462 -19.23 32.68 -13.06
C ARG A 462 -19.13 33.91 -13.99
N ARG A 463 -18.74 33.73 -15.25
CA ARG A 463 -18.75 34.78 -16.30
C ARG A 463 -19.83 34.54 -17.36
N ARG A 464 -20.63 33.48 -17.21
CA ARG A 464 -21.73 33.08 -18.12
C ARG A 464 -23.10 33.11 -17.44
N ALA A 465 -23.13 33.00 -16.11
CA ALA A 465 -24.24 33.42 -15.25
C ALA A 465 -24.09 34.89 -14.85
#